data_AF-A0A4D4KH38-F1
#
_entry.id   AF-A0A4D4KH38-F1
#
_cell.length_a   1.000
_cell.length_b   1.000
_cell.length_c   1.000
_cell.angle_alpha   90.00
_cell.angle_beta   90.00
_cell.angle_gamma   90.00
#
_symmetry.space_group_name_H-M   'P 1'
#
loop_
_entity.id
_entity.type
_entity.pdbx_description
1 polymer ?
#
loop_
_entity_poly.entity_id
_entity_poly.type
_entity_poly.pdbx_seq_one_letter_code
_entity_poly.pdbx_strand_id
1 'polypeptide(L)'
;MLPRLSEQLMQPEELMDNGSPHTEALWALVRPHTGERYEVQPTSRGNGSDVTAIVRCEHGPVFVKACRNQSRGRRASMVRERLVNPLVRAVSPKLWWYAEDEEWTALGFEVLEGRSSDFTPDSPDLPAVVDLLDRIGGLRLPAQAYDWSETRWNRFAGEGTPSCSKARRFSSPTSTRTTS
;
A
#
# COMPACT_ATOMS: atom_id res chain seq x y z
N MET A 1 -27.63 18.89 -2.65
CA MET A 1 -26.89 18.36 -1.47
C MET A 1 -27.01 16.85 -1.52
N LEU A 2 -26.09 16.17 -2.23
CA LEU A 2 -26.08 14.71 -2.32
C LEU A 2 -25.47 14.16 -1.03
N PRO A 3 -26.06 13.14 -0.38
CA PRO A 3 -25.42 12.49 0.75
C PRO A 3 -24.12 11.87 0.25
N ARG A 4 -23.00 12.13 0.95
CA ARG A 4 -21.78 11.34 0.80
C ARG A 4 -22.16 9.89 1.10
N LEU A 5 -22.17 9.04 0.08
CA LEU A 5 -22.15 7.60 0.30
C LEU A 5 -20.94 7.33 1.19
N SER A 6 -21.22 6.90 2.42
CA SER A 6 -20.24 6.39 3.35
C SER A 6 -19.46 5.31 2.62
N GLU A 7 -18.20 5.61 2.34
CA GLU A 7 -17.24 4.72 1.73
C GLU A 7 -16.87 3.68 2.82
N GLN A 8 -17.83 2.81 3.14
CA GLN A 8 -17.89 2.00 4.35
C GLN A 8 -16.64 1.11 4.43
N LEU A 9 -15.72 1.47 5.33
CA LEU A 9 -14.72 0.54 5.80
C LEU A 9 -15.48 -0.61 6.46
N MET A 10 -15.14 -1.86 6.13
CA MET A 10 -15.78 -3.00 6.75
C MET A 10 -15.43 -2.99 8.24
N GLN A 11 -16.44 -3.15 9.11
CA GLN A 11 -16.17 -3.15 10.55
C GLN A 11 -15.38 -4.41 10.90
N PRO A 12 -14.47 -4.35 11.90
CA PRO A 12 -13.72 -5.51 12.39
C PRO A 12 -14.59 -6.75 12.63
N GLU A 13 -15.80 -6.56 13.15
CA GLU A 13 -16.76 -7.62 13.47
C GLU A 13 -17.32 -8.31 12.21
N GLU A 14 -17.64 -7.53 11.17
CA GLU A 14 -18.09 -8.06 9.87
C GLU A 14 -16.98 -8.84 9.17
N LEU A 15 -15.72 -8.44 9.38
CA LEU A 15 -14.54 -9.14 8.86
C LEU A 15 -14.35 -10.53 9.47
N MET A 16 -14.77 -10.68 10.73
CA MET A 16 -14.65 -11.91 11.52
C MET A 16 -15.88 -12.83 11.33
N ASP A 17 -16.97 -12.31 10.77
CA ASP A 17 -18.11 -13.11 10.35
C ASP A 17 -17.86 -13.71 8.95
N ASN A 18 -17.26 -14.91 8.95
CA ASN A 18 -17.00 -15.68 7.73
C ASN A 18 -18.29 -16.13 7.01
N GLY A 19 -19.48 -15.93 7.60
CA GLY A 19 -20.78 -16.34 7.05
C GLY A 19 -21.54 -15.24 6.31
N SER A 20 -21.07 -13.98 6.32
CA SER A 20 -21.68 -12.93 5.51
C SER A 20 -21.34 -13.15 4.02
N PRO A 21 -22.32 -13.10 3.10
CA PRO A 21 -22.08 -13.29 1.67
C PRO A 21 -21.01 -12.33 1.11
N HIS A 22 -20.88 -11.15 1.73
CA HIS A 22 -19.96 -10.11 1.35
C HIS A 22 -18.50 -10.40 1.72
N THR A 23 -18.25 -11.13 2.81
CA THR A 23 -16.91 -11.57 3.23
C THR A 23 -16.55 -12.93 2.68
N GLU A 24 -17.53 -13.79 2.41
CA GLU A 24 -17.31 -15.10 1.81
C GLU A 24 -16.57 -15.00 0.47
N ALA A 25 -16.98 -14.09 -0.42
CA ALA A 25 -16.31 -13.88 -1.71
C ALA A 25 -14.84 -13.46 -1.54
N LEU A 26 -14.57 -12.52 -0.63
CA LEU A 26 -13.20 -12.11 -0.31
C LEU A 26 -12.37 -13.28 0.23
N TRP A 27 -12.93 -14.07 1.15
CA TRP A 27 -12.21 -15.17 1.75
C TRP A 27 -12.03 -16.35 0.79
N ALA A 28 -12.96 -16.59 -0.13
CA ALA A 28 -12.76 -17.52 -1.24
C ALA A 28 -11.58 -17.11 -2.12
N LEU A 29 -11.40 -15.81 -2.37
CA LEU A 29 -10.28 -15.26 -3.12
C LEU A 29 -8.93 -15.39 -2.36
N VAL A 30 -8.94 -15.27 -1.03
CA VAL A 30 -7.72 -15.33 -0.18
C VAL A 30 -7.31 -16.76 0.19
N ARG A 31 -8.27 -17.68 0.34
CA ARG A 31 -8.07 -19.06 0.81
C ARG A 31 -6.97 -19.84 0.07
N PRO A 32 -6.80 -19.75 -1.27
CA PRO A 32 -5.71 -20.43 -1.96
C PRO A 32 -4.31 -20.04 -1.48
N HIS A 33 -4.17 -18.86 -0.86
CA HIS A 33 -2.90 -18.33 -0.38
C HIS A 33 -2.68 -18.52 1.12
N THR A 34 -3.75 -18.70 1.88
CA THR A 34 -3.69 -18.84 3.35
C THR A 34 -3.93 -20.27 3.82
N GLY A 35 -4.65 -21.09 3.04
CA GLY A 35 -5.14 -22.39 3.48
C GLY A 35 -6.52 -22.30 4.15
N GLU A 36 -7.06 -23.46 4.51
CA GLU A 36 -8.43 -23.64 5.03
C GLU A 36 -8.63 -23.08 6.45
N ARG A 37 -7.56 -23.07 7.26
CA ARG A 37 -7.59 -22.55 8.63
C ARG A 37 -6.90 -21.20 8.68
N TYR A 38 -7.67 -20.18 8.98
CA TYR A 38 -7.12 -18.86 9.21
C TYR A 38 -7.86 -18.11 10.32
N GLU A 39 -7.10 -17.38 11.12
CA GLU A 39 -7.62 -16.43 12.11
C GLU A 39 -7.38 -15.02 11.58
N VAL A 40 -8.45 -14.23 11.55
CA VAL A 40 -8.41 -12.86 11.04
C VAL A 40 -8.32 -11.91 12.22
N GLN A 41 -7.26 -11.10 12.26
CA GLN A 41 -7.07 -10.05 13.24
C GLN A 41 -7.18 -8.69 12.52
N PRO A 42 -8.32 -7.99 12.61
CA PRO A 42 -8.49 -6.67 12.02
C PRO A 42 -7.46 -5.69 12.58
N THR A 43 -6.83 -4.91 11.70
CA THR A 43 -5.96 -3.82 12.14
C THR A 43 -6.76 -2.54 12.30
N SER A 44 -6.45 -1.76 13.34
CA SER A 44 -7.24 -0.58 13.72
C SER A 44 -7.24 0.58 12.71
N ARG A 45 -6.45 0.52 11.62
CA ARG A 45 -6.36 1.61 10.61
C ARG A 45 -6.01 1.09 9.20
N GLY A 46 -6.78 1.50 8.20
CA GLY A 46 -6.49 1.30 6.78
C GLY A 46 -7.08 2.42 5.91
N ASN A 47 -6.32 3.49 5.64
CA ASN A 47 -6.84 4.69 4.95
C ASN A 47 -6.91 4.56 3.41
N GLY A 48 -6.88 3.34 2.86
CA GLY A 48 -6.85 3.09 1.41
C GLY A 48 -7.38 1.74 0.95
N SER A 49 -7.95 0.94 1.86
CA SER A 49 -8.47 -0.40 1.60
C SER A 49 -9.71 -0.61 2.46
N ASP A 50 -10.67 -1.41 1.97
CA ASP A 50 -11.90 -1.73 2.69
C ASP A 50 -11.63 -2.70 3.84
N VAL A 51 -10.57 -3.51 3.66
CA VAL A 51 -10.11 -4.54 4.60
C VAL A 51 -8.62 -4.39 4.84
N THR A 52 -8.22 -4.46 6.10
CA THR A 52 -6.83 -4.52 6.51
C THR A 52 -6.69 -5.42 7.73
N ALA A 53 -6.14 -6.62 7.54
CA ALA A 53 -6.08 -7.64 8.58
C ALA A 53 -4.78 -8.42 8.55
N ILE A 54 -4.36 -8.89 9.72
CA ILE A 54 -3.36 -9.96 9.83
C ILE A 54 -4.12 -11.28 9.80
N VAL A 55 -3.76 -12.15 8.86
CA VAL A 55 -4.34 -13.47 8.70
C VAL A 55 -3.30 -14.49 9.16
N ARG A 56 -3.52 -15.09 10.33
CA ARG A 56 -2.68 -16.20 10.82
C ARG A 56 -3.13 -17.46 10.12
N CYS A 57 -2.23 -18.13 9.41
CA CYS A 57 -2.61 -19.29 8.62
C CYS A 57 -1.47 -20.33 8.56
N GLU A 58 -1.75 -21.49 7.95
CA GLU A 58 -0.84 -22.64 7.95
C GLU A 58 0.51 -22.36 7.29
N HIS A 59 0.52 -21.45 6.30
CA HIS A 59 1.71 -21.04 5.57
C HIS A 59 2.48 -19.89 6.23
N GLY A 60 2.11 -19.50 7.45
CA GLY A 60 2.67 -18.36 8.18
C GLY A 60 1.79 -17.11 8.05
N PRO A 61 1.94 -16.13 8.96
CA PRO A 61 1.03 -14.98 9.00
C PRO A 61 1.21 -14.06 7.79
N VAL A 62 0.10 -13.59 7.22
CA VAL A 62 0.06 -12.68 6.07
C VAL A 62 -0.70 -11.40 6.45
N PHE A 63 -0.21 -10.23 6.04
CA PHE A 63 -0.96 -8.99 6.13
C PHE A 63 -1.77 -8.78 4.85
N VAL A 64 -3.10 -8.79 4.95
CA VAL A 64 -4.00 -8.67 3.81
C VAL A 64 -4.58 -7.26 3.74
N LYS A 65 -4.44 -6.64 2.57
CA LYS A 65 -5.20 -5.46 2.17
C LYS A 65 -6.17 -5.86 1.08
N ALA A 66 -7.44 -5.50 1.20
CA ALA A 66 -8.41 -5.74 0.12
C ALA A 66 -9.38 -4.57 -0.06
N CYS A 67 -9.87 -4.41 -1.29
CA CYS A 67 -10.93 -3.45 -1.60
C CYS A 67 -11.88 -4.01 -2.65
N ARG A 68 -13.12 -3.53 -2.64
CA ARG A 68 -14.11 -3.81 -3.67
C ARG A 68 -13.73 -3.12 -4.98
N ASN A 69 -13.89 -3.82 -6.09
CA ASN A 69 -13.55 -3.34 -7.43
C ASN A 69 -14.42 -2.16 -7.89
N GLN A 70 -15.60 -2.02 -7.30
CA GLN A 70 -16.55 -0.94 -7.56
C GLN A 70 -16.03 0.42 -7.06
N SER A 71 -15.09 0.43 -6.11
CA SER A 71 -14.40 1.63 -5.64
C SER A 71 -13.27 2.02 -6.59
N ARG A 72 -13.57 2.92 -7.55
CA ARG A 72 -12.61 3.37 -8.57
C ARG A 72 -11.31 3.95 -7.96
N GLY A 73 -11.41 4.66 -6.84
CA GLY A 73 -10.27 5.29 -6.17
C GLY A 73 -9.37 4.28 -5.42
N ARG A 74 -9.98 3.39 -4.62
CA ARG A 74 -9.24 2.40 -3.81
C ARG A 74 -8.58 1.34 -4.70
N ARG A 75 -9.28 0.84 -5.73
CA ARG A 75 -8.70 -0.09 -6.69
C ARG A 75 -7.49 0.48 -7.41
N ALA A 76 -7.54 1.75 -7.83
CA ALA A 76 -6.39 2.42 -8.43
C ALA A 76 -5.20 2.52 -7.45
N SER A 77 -5.45 2.71 -6.15
CA SER A 77 -4.40 2.67 -5.13
C SER A 77 -3.79 1.27 -4.98
N MET A 78 -4.60 0.21 -4.93
CA MET A 78 -4.13 -1.17 -4.85
C MET A 78 -3.28 -1.56 -6.06
N VAL A 79 -3.68 -1.17 -7.27
CA VAL A 79 -2.89 -1.41 -8.48
C VAL A 79 -1.55 -0.69 -8.42
N ARG A 80 -1.52 0.56 -7.97
CA ARG A 80 -0.26 1.31 -7.79
C ARG A 80 0.67 0.65 -6.77
N GLU A 81 0.12 0.22 -5.64
CA GLU A 81 0.85 -0.47 -4.58
C GLU A 81 1.48 -1.78 -5.09
N ARG A 82 0.70 -2.58 -5.84
CA ARG A 82 1.19 -3.80 -6.49
C ARG A 82 2.34 -3.54 -7.46
N LEU A 83 2.19 -2.53 -8.33
CA LEU A 83 3.16 -2.24 -9.38
C LEU A 83 4.48 -1.68 -8.83
N VAL A 84 4.43 -0.90 -7.75
CA VAL A 84 5.62 -0.26 -7.16
C VAL A 84 6.32 -1.17 -6.15
N ASN A 85 5.62 -2.06 -5.43
CA ASN A 85 6.22 -2.85 -4.36
C ASN A 85 7.53 -3.58 -4.75
N PRO A 86 7.62 -4.28 -5.91
CA PRO A 86 8.86 -4.95 -6.33
C PRO A 86 10.06 -4.00 -6.51
N LEU A 87 9.81 -2.71 -6.69
CA LEU A 87 10.82 -1.68 -6.96
C LEU A 87 11.24 -0.91 -5.71
N VAL A 88 10.47 -1.02 -4.61
CA VAL A 88 10.73 -0.31 -3.34
C VAL A 88 10.98 -1.28 -2.18
N ARG A 89 11.34 -2.52 -2.49
CA ARG A 89 11.61 -3.62 -1.55
C ARG A 89 12.59 -3.29 -0.42
N ALA A 90 13.52 -2.37 -0.67
CA ALA A 90 14.47 -1.93 0.34
C ALA A 90 13.81 -1.22 1.53
N VAL A 91 12.61 -0.66 1.34
CA VAL A 91 11.90 0.16 2.33
C VAL A 91 10.45 -0.28 2.53
N SER A 92 10.04 -1.43 2.00
CA SER A 92 8.65 -1.89 2.00
C SER A 92 8.53 -3.40 2.27
N PRO A 93 7.51 -3.85 3.05
CA PRO A 93 7.27 -5.27 3.31
C PRO A 93 7.05 -6.09 2.04
N LYS A 94 7.44 -7.38 2.09
CA LYS A 94 7.02 -8.49 1.19
C LYS A 94 5.73 -8.31 0.43
N LEU A 95 5.61 -8.14 -0.89
CA LEU A 95 4.36 -8.55 -1.56
C LEU A 95 4.53 -10.01 -1.96
N TRP A 96 3.77 -10.90 -1.31
CA TRP A 96 3.84 -12.33 -1.57
C TRP A 96 2.89 -12.74 -2.68
N TRP A 97 1.68 -12.19 -2.70
CA TRP A 97 0.67 -12.55 -3.69
C TRP A 97 -0.31 -11.41 -3.95
N TYR A 98 -1.00 -11.56 -5.08
CA TYR A 98 -2.07 -10.71 -5.55
C TYR A 98 -3.19 -11.62 -6.06
N ALA A 99 -4.43 -11.27 -5.73
CA ALA A 99 -5.61 -11.95 -6.22
C ALA A 99 -6.71 -10.92 -6.56
N GLU A 100 -7.46 -11.17 -7.62
CA GLU A 100 -8.58 -10.32 -8.06
C GLU A 100 -9.66 -11.21 -8.68
N ASP A 101 -10.92 -10.89 -8.42
CA ASP A 101 -12.10 -11.44 -9.09
C ASP A 101 -13.01 -10.29 -9.59
N GLU A 102 -14.29 -10.56 -9.83
CA GLU A 102 -15.23 -9.52 -10.27
C GLU A 102 -15.56 -8.49 -9.17
N GLU A 103 -15.53 -8.90 -7.90
CA GLU A 103 -15.99 -8.11 -6.75
C GLU A 103 -14.84 -7.47 -5.97
N TRP A 104 -13.70 -8.16 -5.86
CA TRP A 104 -12.60 -7.85 -4.95
C TRP A 104 -11.23 -7.80 -5.62
N THR A 105 -10.37 -6.96 -5.07
CA THR A 105 -8.92 -6.97 -5.26
C THR A 105 -8.26 -7.15 -3.90
N ALA A 106 -7.36 -8.13 -3.77
CA ALA A 106 -6.62 -8.43 -2.55
C ALA A 106 -5.09 -8.49 -2.78
N LEU A 107 -4.34 -7.99 -1.81
CA LEU A 107 -2.88 -8.03 -1.76
C LEU A 107 -2.45 -8.67 -0.44
N GLY A 108 -1.56 -9.65 -0.52
CA GLY A 108 -0.98 -10.32 0.64
C GLY A 108 0.48 -9.96 0.83
N PHE A 109 0.77 -9.38 1.99
CA PHE A 109 2.10 -8.93 2.36
C PHE A 109 2.73 -9.74 3.49
N GLU A 110 4.06 -9.67 3.55
CA GLU A 110 4.83 -10.02 4.74
C GLU A 110 4.31 -9.26 5.96
N VAL A 111 4.14 -9.98 7.07
CA VAL A 111 3.85 -9.38 8.36
C VAL A 111 5.17 -8.93 8.98
N LEU A 112 5.25 -7.63 9.29
CA LEU A 112 6.35 -7.08 10.09
C LEU A 112 5.85 -6.79 11.50
N GLU A 113 6.57 -7.28 12.49
CA GLU A 113 6.38 -6.84 13.86
C GLU A 113 7.07 -5.48 14.04
N GLY A 114 6.27 -4.45 14.33
CA GLY A 114 6.76 -3.10 14.50
C GLY A 114 5.82 -2.29 15.37
N ARG A 115 6.35 -1.20 15.93
CA ARG A 115 5.56 -0.20 16.65
C ARG A 115 5.49 1.08 15.83
N SER A 116 4.48 1.91 16.10
CA SER A 116 4.48 3.27 15.56
C SER A 116 5.70 4.04 16.08
N SER A 117 6.36 4.75 15.17
CA SER A 117 7.41 5.69 15.53
C SER A 117 6.83 6.83 16.38
N ASP A 118 7.56 7.23 17.40
CA ASP A 118 7.28 8.41 18.19
C ASP A 118 7.89 9.65 17.50
N PHE A 119 7.04 10.62 17.18
CA PHE A 119 7.41 11.87 16.53
C PHE A 119 7.47 13.06 17.50
N THR A 120 7.45 12.81 18.81
CA THR A 120 7.67 13.87 19.81
C THR A 120 9.07 14.46 19.68
N PRO A 121 9.28 15.74 20.07
CA PRO A 121 10.61 16.34 20.11
C PRO A 121 11.59 15.47 20.91
N ASP A 122 12.82 15.37 20.42
CA ASP A 122 13.92 14.58 21.01
C ASP A 122 13.67 13.06 21.10
N SER A 123 12.62 12.54 20.45
CA SER A 123 12.38 11.10 20.37
C SER A 123 13.59 10.37 19.74
N PRO A 124 13.99 9.21 20.32
CA PRO A 124 15.07 8.39 19.76
C PRO A 124 14.71 7.75 18.41
N ASP A 125 13.45 7.84 17.96
CA ASP A 125 13.01 7.31 16.67
C ASP A 125 13.30 8.25 15.51
N LEU A 126 13.45 9.55 15.77
CA LEU A 126 13.62 10.57 14.73
C LEU A 126 14.83 10.30 13.81
N PRO A 127 16.01 9.88 14.31
CA PRO A 127 17.13 9.52 13.45
C PRO A 127 16.80 8.40 12.46
N ALA A 128 16.08 7.36 12.90
CA ALA A 128 15.69 6.24 12.04
C ALA A 128 14.64 6.66 10.99
N VAL A 129 13.72 7.56 11.35
CA VAL A 129 12.76 8.15 10.41
C VAL A 129 13.47 8.95 9.33
N VAL A 130 14.44 9.78 9.71
CA VAL A 130 15.22 10.59 8.76
C VAL A 130 15.99 9.69 7.80
N ASP A 131 16.70 8.68 8.30
CA ASP A 131 17.40 7.69 7.45
C ASP A 131 16.44 7.00 6.46
N LEU A 132 15.25 6.60 6.91
CA LEU A 132 14.25 6.00 6.05
C LEU A 132 13.79 6.97 4.94
N LEU A 133 13.56 8.24 5.27
CA LEU A 133 13.17 9.27 4.30
C LEU A 133 14.30 9.54 3.28
N ASP A 134 15.56 9.57 3.73
CA ASP A 134 16.72 9.73 2.84
C ASP A 134 16.84 8.54 1.89
N ARG A 135 16.63 7.32 2.38
CA ARG A 135 16.60 6.10 1.56
C ARG A 135 15.47 6.14 0.53
N ILE A 136 14.29 6.61 0.90
CA ILE A 136 13.17 6.81 -0.03
C ILE A 136 13.52 7.87 -1.08
N GLY A 137 14.12 8.99 -0.67
CA GLY A 137 14.57 10.07 -1.56
C GLY A 137 15.64 9.63 -2.56
N GLY A 138 16.45 8.64 -2.19
CA GLY A 138 17.45 8.01 -3.08
C GLY A 138 16.89 7.01 -4.08
N LEU A 139 15.62 6.60 -3.97
CA LEU A 139 15.02 5.67 -4.92
C LEU A 139 14.80 6.35 -6.26
N ARG A 140 15.20 5.67 -7.34
CA ARG A 140 14.82 6.10 -8.69
C ARG A 140 13.32 5.93 -8.86
N LEU A 141 12.67 6.95 -9.40
CA LEU A 141 11.26 6.87 -9.72
C LEU A 141 11.02 5.72 -10.73
N PRO A 142 10.14 4.75 -10.43
CA PRO A 142 9.74 3.72 -11.37
C PRO A 142 9.14 4.29 -12.65
N ALA A 143 9.45 3.70 -13.80
CA ALA A 143 8.85 4.07 -15.08
C ALA A 143 7.30 3.95 -15.05
N GLN A 144 6.79 2.96 -14.32
CA GLN A 144 5.36 2.72 -14.09
C GLN A 144 4.67 3.90 -13.41
N ALA A 145 5.43 4.73 -12.67
CA ALA A 145 4.92 5.86 -11.91
C ALA A 145 5.15 7.23 -12.59
N TYR A 146 5.76 7.27 -13.78
CA TYR A 146 6.09 8.54 -14.46
C TYR A 146 4.87 9.40 -14.75
N ASP A 147 3.76 8.79 -15.13
CA ASP A 147 2.53 9.49 -15.49
C ASP A 147 1.53 9.60 -14.31
N TRP A 148 1.95 9.21 -13.10
CA TRP A 148 1.08 9.31 -11.92
C TRP A 148 1.14 10.71 -11.34
N SER A 149 -0.04 11.28 -11.09
CA SER A 149 -0.19 12.52 -10.36
C SER A 149 -0.62 12.25 -8.92
N GLU A 150 0.08 12.86 -7.96
CA GLU A 150 -0.30 12.88 -6.55
C GLU A 150 -0.24 14.34 -6.08
N THR A 151 -1.39 14.85 -5.66
CA THR A 151 -1.58 16.26 -5.28
C THR A 151 -1.84 16.44 -3.79
N ARG A 152 -2.13 15.35 -3.06
CA ARG A 152 -2.45 15.36 -1.63
C ARG A 152 -1.32 15.95 -0.79
N TRP A 153 -0.08 15.74 -1.20
CA TRP A 153 1.11 16.23 -0.50
C TRP A 153 1.48 17.68 -0.83
N ASN A 154 0.83 18.30 -1.82
CA ASN A 154 1.20 19.66 -2.26
C ASN A 154 1.11 20.69 -1.13
N ARG A 155 0.18 20.52 -0.18
CA ARG A 155 0.03 21.43 0.97
C ARG A 155 1.22 21.42 1.95
N PHE A 156 2.08 20.42 1.87
CA PHE A 156 3.26 20.27 2.72
C PHE A 156 4.55 20.65 2.00
N ALA A 157 4.51 20.92 0.70
CA ALA A 157 5.66 21.42 -0.05
C ALA A 157 5.79 22.93 0.19
N GLY A 158 7.02 23.40 0.48
CA GLY A 158 7.28 24.83 0.63
C GLY A 158 7.11 25.58 -0.70
N GLU A 159 6.87 26.89 -0.63
CA GLU A 159 6.87 27.75 -1.81
C GLU A 159 8.21 27.63 -2.56
N GLY A 160 8.16 27.40 -3.88
CA GLY A 160 9.35 27.19 -4.72
C GLY A 160 9.82 25.74 -4.85
N THR A 161 9.27 24.80 -4.08
CA THR A 161 9.50 23.36 -4.32
C THR A 161 8.67 22.96 -5.56
N PRO A 162 9.26 22.34 -6.61
CA PRO A 162 8.45 21.84 -7.71
C PRO A 162 7.45 20.86 -7.11
N SER A 163 6.17 21.13 -7.34
CA SER A 163 5.09 20.31 -6.77
C SER A 163 5.37 18.84 -7.06
N CYS A 164 4.98 17.96 -6.13
CA CYS A 164 5.11 16.50 -6.28
C CYS A 164 4.32 15.94 -7.50
N SER A 165 3.65 16.82 -8.25
CA SER A 165 2.87 16.52 -9.45
C SER A 165 3.69 16.21 -10.72
N LYS A 166 5.02 16.43 -10.71
CA LYS A 166 5.88 16.05 -11.85
C LYS A 166 7.12 15.29 -11.39
N ALA A 167 7.12 13.99 -11.68
CA ALA A 167 8.30 13.18 -11.87
C ALA A 167 9.41 13.98 -12.54
N ARG A 168 10.49 14.28 -11.79
CA ARG A 168 11.66 14.96 -12.35
C ARG A 168 12.27 14.00 -13.38
N ARG A 169 12.34 14.38 -14.67
CA ARG A 169 13.09 13.63 -15.69
C ARG A 169 14.54 13.55 -15.22
N PHE A 170 14.98 12.38 -14.79
CA PHE A 170 16.41 12.09 -14.70
C PHE A 170 16.89 11.77 -16.12
N SER A 171 17.53 12.75 -16.76
CA SER A 171 18.21 12.54 -18.03
C SER A 171 19.44 11.66 -17.80
N SER A 172 19.55 10.55 -18.53
CA SER A 172 20.74 9.70 -18.54
C SER A 172 21.97 10.47 -19.01
N PRO A 173 23.18 10.20 -18.49
CA PRO A 173 24.39 10.86 -18.96
C PRO A 173 24.70 10.39 -20.39
N THR A 174 24.66 11.31 -21.34
CA THR A 174 25.13 11.08 -22.71
C THR A 174 26.63 10.82 -22.65
N SER A 175 27.04 9.59 -22.95
CA SER A 175 28.43 9.22 -23.13
C SER A 175 28.95 9.92 -24.38
N THR A 176 29.75 10.98 -24.20
CA THR A 176 30.51 11.59 -25.29
C THR A 176 31.66 10.67 -25.66
N ARG A 177 31.47 9.88 -26.72
CA ARG A 177 32.56 9.15 -27.35
C ARG A 177 33.31 10.08 -28.30
N THR A 178 34.45 10.58 -27.83
CA THR A 178 35.48 11.23 -28.65
C THR A 178 36.26 10.17 -29.43
N THR A 179 36.35 10.34 -30.74
CA THR A 179 37.40 9.82 -31.64
C THR A 179 37.39 10.78 -32.84
N SER A 180 38.29 11.77 -32.85
CA SER A 180 39.60 11.75 -33.55
C SER A 180 39.47 11.74 -35.05
#